data_AF-X0X0H8-F1
#
_entry.id   AF-X0X0H8-F1
#
_cell.length_a   1.000
_cell.length_b   1.000
_cell.length_c   1.000
_cell.angle_alpha   90.00
_cell.angle_beta   90.00
_cell.angle_gamma   90.00
#
_symmetry.space_group_name_H-M   'P 1'
#
loop_
_entity.id
_entity.type
_entity.pdbx_description
1 polymer ?
#
loop_
_entity_poly.entity_id
_entity_poly.type
_entity_poly.pdbx_seq_one_letter_code
_entity_poly.pdbx_strand_id
1 'polypeptide(L)'
;HKNFEVEVKTVGHFGGRSARVLWVGAGEGNEQLQQLQEDIDSQLAEAGWPKEARKFAGHLTLCRIRKPAAGIKLTEVSEDYKEYKLGTIAADSVVVYQSELTPKGPVYTVLGNCKLSDNG
;
A
#
# COMPACT_ATOMS: atom_id res chain seq x y z
N HIS A 1 5.32 15.91 -8.01
CA HIS A 1 6.12 15.50 -6.85
C HIS A 1 7.52 15.14 -7.29
N LYS A 2 8.53 15.41 -6.45
CA LYS A 2 9.88 14.86 -6.66
C LYS A 2 9.92 13.39 -6.26
N ASN A 3 10.89 12.63 -6.76
CA ASN A 3 11.16 11.29 -6.26
C ASN A 3 11.56 11.33 -4.78
N PHE A 4 11.34 10.25 -4.04
CA PHE A 4 11.69 10.17 -2.62
C PHE A 4 11.89 8.72 -2.20
N GLU A 5 12.53 8.51 -1.06
CA GLU A 5 12.69 7.19 -0.47
C GLU A 5 11.55 6.90 0.50
N VAL A 6 11.13 5.64 0.55
CA VAL A 6 10.15 5.12 1.49
C VAL A 6 10.76 3.93 2.23
N GLU A 7 10.93 4.07 3.54
CA GLU A 7 11.27 2.96 4.41
C GLU A 7 10.07 2.00 4.46
N VAL A 8 10.32 0.71 4.26
CA VAL A 8 9.35 -0.35 4.44
C VAL A 8 9.65 -1.03 5.77
N LYS A 9 8.81 -0.77 6.76
CA LYS A 9 8.94 -1.33 8.11
C LYS A 9 7.59 -1.67 8.70
N THR A 10 7.63 -2.37 9.82
CA THR A 10 6.46 -2.78 10.60
C THR A 10 5.57 -3.77 9.85
N VAL A 11 5.60 -5.01 10.33
CA VAL A 11 4.59 -5.99 9.96
C VAL A 11 3.33 -5.72 10.78
N GLY A 12 2.19 -5.68 10.12
CA GLY A 12 0.90 -5.52 10.75
C GLY A 12 -0.17 -6.33 10.05
N HIS A 13 -1.39 -6.26 10.59
CA HIS A 13 -2.52 -6.95 9.99
C HIS A 13 -3.81 -6.14 10.03
N PHE A 14 -4.71 -6.46 9.11
CA PHE A 14 -6.12 -6.09 9.19
C PHE A 14 -6.97 -7.31 9.51
N GLY A 15 -8.12 -7.08 10.14
CA GLY A 15 -8.89 -8.12 10.82
C GLY A 15 -8.53 -8.14 12.30
N GLY A 16 -9.54 -8.20 13.18
CA GLY A 16 -9.35 -8.05 14.62
C GLY A 16 -8.60 -9.23 15.25
N ARG A 17 -9.30 -10.08 16.02
CA ARG A 17 -8.67 -11.24 16.68
C ARG A 17 -8.03 -12.25 15.71
N SER A 18 -8.49 -12.29 14.46
CA SER A 18 -7.97 -13.18 13.42
C SER A 18 -7.63 -12.33 12.20
N ALA A 19 -6.33 -12.27 11.86
CA ALA A 19 -5.85 -11.55 10.71
C ALA A 19 -6.51 -12.06 9.41
N ARG A 20 -6.98 -11.11 8.60
CA ARG A 20 -7.52 -11.32 7.24
C ARG A 20 -6.55 -10.84 6.17
N VAL A 21 -5.72 -9.85 6.49
CA VAL A 21 -4.70 -9.30 5.59
C VAL A 21 -3.44 -9.11 6.42
N LEU A 22 -2.31 -9.62 5.93
CA LEU A 22 -0.98 -9.31 6.46
C LEU A 22 -0.32 -8.28 5.54
N TRP A 23 0.32 -7.29 6.11
CA TRP A 23 0.94 -6.20 5.36
C TRP A 23 2.22 -5.71 6.04
N VAL A 24 3.04 -4.98 5.27
CA VAL A 24 4.15 -4.17 5.78
C VAL A 24 3.87 -2.69 5.52
N GLY A 25 4.19 -1.85 6.49
CA GLY A 25 3.88 -0.43 6.48
C GLY A 25 4.98 0.43 5.84
N ALA A 26 4.61 1.66 5.49
CA ALA A 26 5.56 2.73 5.22
C ALA A 26 6.04 3.37 6.53
N GLY A 27 7.35 3.56 6.66
CA GLY A 27 8.01 4.28 7.76
C GLY A 27 8.40 5.69 7.34
N GLU A 28 9.69 6.02 7.44
CA GLU A 28 10.23 7.26 6.86
C GLU A 28 9.83 7.39 5.39
N GLY A 29 9.45 8.59 4.94
CA GLY A 29 8.87 8.82 3.61
C GLY A 29 7.35 8.72 3.53
N ASN A 30 6.65 8.29 4.59
CA ASN A 30 5.19 8.15 4.58
C ASN A 30 4.45 9.49 4.46
N GLU A 31 5.01 10.59 4.95
CA GLU A 31 4.39 11.93 4.79
C GLU A 31 4.39 12.36 3.31
N GLN A 32 5.50 12.15 2.60
CA GLN A 32 5.60 12.41 1.17
C GLN A 32 4.64 11.52 0.37
N LEU A 33 4.51 10.24 0.78
CA LEU A 33 3.57 9.31 0.17
C LEU A 33 2.11 9.73 0.40
N GLN A 34 1.79 10.21 1.60
CA GLN A 34 0.46 10.74 1.93
C GLN A 34 0.14 11.99 1.10
N GLN A 35 1.07 12.95 1.01
CA GLN A 35 0.87 14.15 0.19
C GLN A 35 0.65 13.80 -1.29
N LEU A 36 1.43 12.86 -1.83
CA LEU A 36 1.25 12.37 -3.20
C LEU A 36 -0.15 11.76 -3.40
N GLN A 37 -0.63 10.96 -2.45
CA GLN A 37 -1.96 10.37 -2.54
C GLN A 37 -3.07 11.43 -2.45
N GLU A 38 -2.95 12.41 -1.55
CA GLU A 38 -3.94 13.48 -1.35
C GLU A 38 -4.06 14.38 -2.58
N ASP A 39 -2.94 14.70 -3.24
CA ASP A 39 -2.90 15.49 -4.47
C ASP A 39 -3.55 14.71 -5.63
N ILE A 40 -3.25 13.42 -5.76
CA ILE A 40 -3.90 12.55 -6.76
C ILE A 40 -5.41 12.45 -6.51
N ASP A 41 -5.83 12.18 -5.28
CA ASP A 41 -7.25 12.04 -4.91
C ASP A 41 -8.03 13.34 -5.15
N SER A 42 -7.40 14.50 -4.90
CA SER A 42 -8.00 15.81 -5.18
C SER A 42 -8.18 16.05 -6.68
N GLN A 43 -7.18 15.75 -7.49
CA GLN A 43 -7.29 15.89 -8.95
C GLN A 43 -8.33 14.93 -9.56
N LEU A 44 -8.40 13.70 -9.04
CA LEU A 44 -9.44 12.76 -9.44
C LEU A 44 -10.83 13.25 -9.01
N ALA A 45 -10.95 13.89 -7.85
CA ALA A 45 -12.22 14.48 -7.42
C ALA A 45 -12.71 15.59 -8.34
N GLU A 46 -11.81 16.48 -8.77
CA GLU A 46 -12.13 17.54 -9.74
C GLU A 46 -12.59 16.97 -11.09
N ALA A 47 -12.09 15.80 -11.47
CA ALA A 47 -12.48 15.09 -12.68
C ALA A 47 -13.73 14.18 -12.50
N GLY A 48 -14.36 14.19 -11.33
CA GLY A 48 -15.66 13.56 -11.07
C GLY A 48 -15.61 12.20 -10.36
N TRP A 49 -14.44 11.76 -9.88
CA TRP A 49 -14.33 10.57 -9.04
C TRP A 49 -14.59 10.89 -7.55
N PRO A 50 -15.17 9.98 -6.76
CA PRO A 50 -15.35 10.23 -5.34
C PRO A 50 -14.00 10.18 -4.60
N LYS A 51 -13.80 11.10 -3.66
CA LYS A 51 -12.65 11.06 -2.73
C LYS A 51 -12.70 9.84 -1.82
N GLU A 52 -11.53 9.31 -1.47
CA GLU A 52 -11.42 8.30 -0.42
C GLU A 52 -11.69 8.94 0.96
N ALA A 53 -12.69 8.44 1.67
CA ALA A 53 -13.08 8.97 2.97
C ALA A 53 -12.17 8.47 4.11
N ARG A 54 -11.49 7.35 3.90
CA ARG A 54 -10.58 6.77 4.90
C ARG A 54 -9.22 7.48 4.84
N LYS A 55 -8.63 7.70 6.01
CA LYS A 55 -7.25 8.16 6.11
C LYS A 55 -6.34 7.21 5.33
N PHE A 56 -5.48 7.76 4.50
CA PHE A 56 -4.47 6.99 3.80
C PHE A 56 -3.51 6.32 4.79
N ALA A 57 -3.21 5.06 4.52
CA ALA A 57 -2.22 4.28 5.26
C ALA A 57 -1.35 3.54 4.24
N GLY A 58 -0.13 4.03 4.01
CA GLY A 58 0.82 3.42 3.09
C GLY A 58 1.20 2.02 3.56
N HIS A 59 0.81 1.00 2.79
CA HIS A 59 1.13 -0.39 3.12
C HIS A 59 1.27 -1.24 1.85
N LEU A 60 2.11 -2.25 1.92
CA LEU A 60 2.18 -3.33 0.94
C LEU A 60 1.47 -4.55 1.53
N THR A 61 0.36 -4.96 0.90
CA THR A 61 -0.30 -6.22 1.25
C THR A 61 0.60 -7.39 0.86
N LEU A 62 0.99 -8.22 1.83
CA LEU A 62 1.80 -9.42 1.60
C LEU A 62 0.93 -10.63 1.27
N CYS A 63 -0.17 -10.81 2.01
CA CYS A 63 -1.09 -11.91 1.76
C CYS A 63 -2.49 -11.63 2.31
N ARG A 64 -3.47 -12.35 1.75
CA ARG A 64 -4.85 -12.40 2.27
C ARG A 64 -5.12 -13.79 2.84
N ILE A 65 -5.59 -13.82 4.08
CA ILE A 65 -5.71 -15.04 4.87
C ILE A 65 -7.16 -15.52 4.81
N ARG A 66 -7.36 -16.75 4.31
CA ARG A 66 -8.70 -17.34 4.13
C ARG A 66 -9.18 -18.16 5.33
N LYS A 67 -8.26 -18.82 6.03
CA LYS A 67 -8.59 -19.73 7.15
C LYS A 67 -8.45 -18.98 8.48
N PRO A 68 -9.53 -18.88 9.30
CA PRO A 68 -9.47 -18.16 10.58
C PRO A 68 -8.38 -18.66 11.54
N ALA A 69 -8.15 -19.97 11.60
CA ALA A 69 -7.10 -20.56 12.43
C ALA A 69 -5.69 -20.12 12.01
N ALA A 70 -5.45 -19.94 10.70
CA ALA A 70 -4.19 -19.37 10.22
C ALA A 70 -4.11 -17.87 10.55
N GLY A 71 -5.23 -17.16 10.50
CA GLY A 71 -5.30 -15.75 10.87
C GLY A 71 -4.96 -15.47 12.32
N ILE A 72 -5.38 -16.34 13.25
CA ILE A 72 -5.03 -16.22 14.68
C ILE A 72 -3.51 -16.37 14.87
N LYS A 73 -2.93 -17.43 14.28
CA LYS A 73 -1.47 -17.66 14.35
C LYS A 73 -0.68 -16.52 13.73
N LEU A 74 -1.12 -15.97 12.60
CA LEU A 74 -0.43 -14.87 11.93
C LEU A 74 -0.59 -13.54 12.68
N THR A 75 -1.69 -13.33 13.41
CA THR A 75 -1.81 -12.22 14.36
C THR A 75 -0.71 -12.32 15.43
N GLU A 76 -0.56 -13.49 16.07
CA GLU A 76 0.49 -13.70 17.09
C GLU A 76 1.90 -13.49 16.51
N VAL A 77 2.20 -14.10 15.37
CA VAL A 77 3.51 -13.95 14.72
C VAL A 77 3.79 -12.50 14.32
N SER A 78 2.79 -11.75 13.85
CA SER A 78 3.03 -10.36 13.43
C SER A 78 3.54 -9.45 14.56
N GLU A 79 3.22 -9.77 15.81
CA GLU A 79 3.72 -9.04 16.99
C GLU A 79 5.25 -9.10 17.09
N ASP A 80 5.85 -10.25 16.78
CA ASP A 80 7.31 -10.44 16.82
C ASP A 80 8.05 -9.62 15.74
N TYR A 81 7.33 -9.19 14.69
CA TYR A 81 7.89 -8.46 13.56
C TYR A 81 7.38 -7.01 13.45
N LYS A 82 6.76 -6.48 14.52
CA LYS A 82 6.22 -5.11 14.54
C LYS A 82 7.25 -4.02 14.27
N GLU A 83 8.50 -4.23 14.63
CA GLU A 83 9.59 -3.28 14.36
C GLU A 83 10.56 -3.79 13.29
N TYR A 84 10.18 -4.85 12.57
CA TYR A 84 11.03 -5.39 11.51
C TYR A 84 11.18 -4.38 10.37
N LYS A 85 12.43 -4.04 10.05
CA LYS A 85 12.80 -3.17 8.94
C LYS A 85 13.16 -4.04 7.74
N LEU A 86 12.36 -3.96 6.68
CA LEU A 86 12.58 -4.73 5.45
C LEU A 86 13.61 -4.06 4.54
N GLY A 87 13.65 -2.73 4.57
CA GLY A 87 14.57 -1.93 3.77
C GLY A 87 13.92 -0.64 3.29
N THR A 88 14.52 -0.03 2.28
CA THR A 88 14.06 1.23 1.70
C THR A 88 13.85 1.05 0.20
N ILE A 89 12.81 1.67 -0.34
CA ILE A 89 12.52 1.68 -1.77
C ILE A 89 12.47 3.12 -2.30
N ALA A 90 12.87 3.32 -3.54
CA ALA A 90 12.67 4.58 -4.23
C ALA A 90 11.23 4.65 -4.80
N ALA A 91 10.47 5.66 -4.39
CA ALA A 91 9.26 6.07 -5.08
C ALA A 91 9.65 7.00 -6.23
N ASP A 92 9.72 6.44 -7.45
CA ASP A 92 10.18 7.16 -8.65
C ASP A 92 9.09 7.41 -9.69
N SER A 93 7.92 6.79 -9.54
CA SER A 93 6.82 6.86 -10.50
C SER A 93 5.48 6.47 -9.87
N VAL A 94 4.42 6.94 -10.52
CA VAL A 94 3.04 6.51 -10.29
C VAL A 94 2.59 5.74 -11.51
N VAL A 95 2.11 4.51 -11.30
CA VAL A 95 1.63 3.63 -12.36
C VAL A 95 0.14 3.41 -12.21
N VAL A 96 -0.62 3.66 -13.27
CA VAL A 96 -2.05 3.41 -13.33
C VAL A 96 -2.28 1.99 -13.84
N TYR A 97 -2.94 1.18 -13.04
CA TYR A 97 -3.30 -0.20 -13.38
C TYR A 97 -4.81 -0.35 -13.60
N GLN A 98 -5.19 -1.13 -14.60
CA GLN A 98 -6.50 -1.75 -14.70
C GLN A 98 -6.44 -3.13 -14.07
N SER A 99 -7.49 -3.51 -13.33
CA SER A 99 -7.65 -4.84 -12.74
C SER A 99 -8.93 -5.48 -13.26
N GLU A 100 -8.80 -6.56 -14.04
CA GLU A 100 -9.93 -7.33 -14.55
C GLU A 100 -10.04 -8.66 -13.79
N LEU A 101 -11.17 -8.87 -13.10
CA LEU A 101 -11.38 -10.08 -12.30
C LEU A 101 -11.80 -11.25 -13.20
N THR A 102 -11.03 -12.34 -13.16
CA THR A 102 -11.37 -13.60 -13.87
C THR A 102 -11.54 -14.74 -12.88
N PRO A 103 -12.20 -15.86 -13.27
CA PRO A 103 -12.26 -17.06 -12.43
C PRO A 103 -10.89 -17.64 -12.05
N LYS A 104 -9.85 -17.38 -12.85
CA LYS A 104 -8.47 -17.83 -12.59
C LYS A 104 -7.68 -16.86 -11.70
N GLY A 105 -8.22 -15.67 -11.43
CA GLY A 105 -7.56 -14.59 -10.70
C GLY A 105 -7.64 -13.24 -11.41
N PRO A 106 -7.21 -12.15 -10.75
CA PRO A 106 -7.14 -10.84 -11.38
C PRO A 106 -6.06 -10.82 -12.48
N VAL A 107 -6.38 -10.19 -13.60
CA VAL A 107 -5.40 -9.80 -14.63
C VAL A 107 -5.16 -8.31 -14.49
N TYR A 108 -3.89 -7.91 -14.45
CA TYR A 108 -3.49 -6.51 -14.30
C TYR A 108 -2.87 -5.99 -15.60
N THR A 109 -3.35 -4.84 -16.07
CA THR A 109 -2.85 -4.17 -17.26
C THR A 109 -2.34 -2.78 -16.88
N VAL A 110 -1.13 -2.42 -17.31
CA VAL A 110 -0.61 -1.07 -17.15
C VAL A 110 -1.29 -0.15 -18.17
N LEU A 111 -1.95 0.91 -17.69
CA LEU A 111 -2.59 1.92 -18.53
C LEU A 111 -1.72 3.16 -18.72
N GLY A 112 -0.85 3.47 -17.75
CA GLY A 112 0.01 4.63 -17.80
C GLY A 112 1.09 4.59 -16.73
N ASN A 113 2.21 5.26 -16.98
CA ASN A 113 3.31 5.39 -16.06
C ASN A 113 3.82 6.83 -16.10
N CYS A 114 3.75 7.52 -14.96
CA CYS A 114 4.20 8.90 -14.80
C CYS A 114 5.40 8.93 -13.86
N LYS A 115 6.57 9.32 -14.37
CA LYS A 115 7.77 9.51 -13.56
C LYS A 115 7.62 10.72 -12.63
N LEU A 116 8.07 10.57 -11.40
CA LEU A 116 8.27 11.70 -10.50
C LEU A 116 9.53 12.47 -10.93
N SER A 117 9.57 13.77 -10.70
CA SER A 117 10.71 14.59 -11.09
C SER A 117 11.93 14.26 -10.23
N ASP A 118 13.14 14.38 -10.79
CA ASP A 118 14.35 14.11 -10.02
C ASP A 118 14.50 15.05 -8.81
N ASN A 119 15.01 14.51 -7.71
CA ASN A 119 15.71 15.30 -6.72
C ASN A 119 17.04 15.71 -7.37
N GLY A 120 17.08 16.92 -7.93
CA GLY A 120 18.31 17.49 -8.49
C GLY A 120 19.48 17.50 -7.51
#